data_AF-A0A8S2FMN2-F1
#
_entry.id   AF-A0A8S2FMN2-F1
#
_cell.length_a   1.000
_cell.length_b   1.000
_cell.length_c   1.000
_cell.angle_alpha   90.00
_cell.angle_beta   90.00
_cell.angle_gamma   90.00
#
_symmetry.space_group_name_H-M   'P 1'
#
loop_
_entity.id
_entity.type
_entity.pdbx_description
1 polymer ?
#
loop_
_entity_poly.entity_id
_entity_poly.type
_entity_poly.pdbx_seq_one_letter_code
_entity_poly.pdbx_strand_id
1 'polypeptide(L)'
;MQHLNRSPPSPLQSSVLKKAKSLENTCDRNEMADNNTLSQIIKDTFSTPVFIEQLCNSLVNSDVFLEAIETIVASACKQQQEQIIELTVELDRTKSELEKVSSHLNDLEQYGKRKDLLIYGIPMKNDENLYTTVMELGNALGTKLNRNDFNAIHRLPAKRTG
;
A
#
# COMPACT_ATOMS: atom_id res chain seq x y z
N MET A 1 19.20 -28.57 34.17
CA MET A 1 20.40 -27.75 33.95
C MET A 1 20.64 -27.67 32.46
N GLN A 2 20.46 -26.49 31.86
CA GLN A 2 20.57 -26.28 30.41
C GLN A 2 22.04 -26.20 30.01
N HIS A 3 22.47 -27.09 29.12
CA HIS A 3 23.77 -27.00 28.47
C HIS A 3 23.72 -25.86 27.44
N LEU A 4 24.43 -24.75 27.71
CA LEU A 4 24.64 -23.70 26.72
C LEU A 4 25.47 -24.26 25.56
N ASN A 5 24.84 -24.42 24.40
CA ASN A 5 25.52 -24.58 23.12
C ASN A 5 26.32 -23.30 22.83
N ARG A 6 27.65 -23.36 23.00
CA ARG A 6 28.54 -22.31 22.51
C ARG A 6 28.68 -22.48 21.00
N SER A 7 28.16 -21.52 20.23
CA SER A 7 28.40 -21.45 18.78
C SER A 7 29.90 -21.49 18.47
N PRO A 8 30.32 -22.18 17.39
CA PRO A 8 31.72 -22.22 17.00
C PRO A 8 32.23 -20.79 16.71
N PRO A 9 33.45 -20.44 17.13
CA PRO A 9 34.00 -19.11 16.90
C PRO A 9 34.06 -18.84 15.40
N SER A 10 33.70 -17.62 15.01
CA SER A 10 33.75 -17.20 13.61
C SER A 10 35.16 -17.36 13.02
N PRO A 11 35.33 -17.47 11.70
CA PRO A 11 36.65 -17.65 11.06
C PRO A 11 37.68 -16.60 11.50
N LEU A 12 37.23 -15.37 11.75
CA LEU A 12 38.05 -14.29 12.34
C LEU A 12 38.41 -14.55 13.80
N GLN A 13 37.46 -14.93 14.65
CA GLN A 13 37.73 -15.24 16.06
C GLN A 13 38.67 -16.43 16.23
N SER A 14 38.55 -17.46 15.39
CA SER A 14 39.44 -18.61 15.41
C SER A 14 40.87 -18.25 14.98
N SER A 15 41.03 -17.30 14.05
CA SER A 15 42.34 -16.80 13.60
C SER A 15 43.03 -15.93 14.66
N VAL A 16 42.28 -15.05 15.33
CA VAL A 16 42.77 -14.24 16.44
C VAL A 16 43.16 -15.11 17.64
N LEU A 17 42.34 -16.10 17.99
CA LEU A 17 42.61 -17.02 19.10
C LEU A 17 43.84 -17.91 18.83
N LYS A 18 44.04 -18.33 17.58
CA LYS A 18 45.27 -19.05 17.17
C LYS A 18 46.51 -18.18 17.29
N LYS A 19 46.43 -16.90 16.88
CA LYS A 19 47.56 -15.96 16.99
C LYS A 19 47.88 -15.59 18.45
N ALA A 20 46.86 -15.41 19.29
CA ALA A 20 47.02 -15.16 20.73
C ALA A 20 47.68 -16.34 21.46
N LYS A 21 47.24 -17.58 21.19
CA LYS A 21 47.89 -18.78 21.75
C LYS A 21 49.32 -18.98 21.25
N SER A 22 49.61 -18.56 20.02
CA SER A 22 50.97 -18.60 19.48
C SER A 22 51.91 -17.60 20.16
N LEU A 23 51.39 -16.48 20.68
CA LEU A 23 52.15 -15.47 21.44
C LEU A 23 52.39 -15.92 22.89
N GLU A 24 51.39 -16.54 23.52
CA GLU A 24 51.50 -17.05 24.89
C GLU A 24 52.61 -18.10 25.04
N ASN A 25 52.77 -18.98 24.04
CA ASN A 25 53.83 -19.99 24.00
C ASN A 25 55.26 -19.42 23.79
N THR A 26 55.41 -18.14 23.48
CA THR A 26 56.73 -17.50 23.27
C THR A 26 57.25 -16.76 24.49
N CYS A 27 56.41 -16.47 25.49
CA CYS A 27 56.84 -15.85 26.74
C CYS A 27 57.63 -16.79 27.66
N ASP A 28 57.38 -18.11 27.58
CA ASP A 28 57.99 -19.11 28.47
C ASP A 28 59.38 -19.59 28.02
N ARG A 29 59.91 -19.11 26.88
CA ARG A 29 61.26 -19.48 26.37
C ARG A 29 62.16 -18.25 26.28
N ASN A 30 62.52 -17.68 27.43
CA ASN A 30 63.44 -16.57 27.52
C ASN A 30 64.90 -17.01 27.73
N GLU A 31 65.39 -17.91 26.86
CA GLU A 31 66.82 -18.15 26.66
C GLU A 31 67.13 -18.11 25.15
N MET A 32 67.76 -17.01 24.74
CA MET A 32 68.23 -16.67 23.38
C MET A 32 67.15 -16.64 22.28
N ALA A 33 66.38 -15.54 22.21
CA ALA A 33 65.60 -15.23 21.01
C ALA A 33 66.54 -14.95 19.82
N ASP A 34 66.50 -15.80 18.79
CA ASP A 34 67.23 -15.63 17.53
C ASP A 34 66.86 -14.27 16.88
N ASN A 35 67.87 -13.54 16.39
CA ASN A 35 67.74 -12.19 15.80
C ASN A 35 66.72 -12.14 14.63
N ASN A 36 66.52 -13.27 13.95
CA ASN A 36 65.49 -13.43 12.92
C ASN A 36 64.06 -13.35 13.48
N THR A 37 63.84 -13.87 14.69
CA THR A 37 62.52 -13.87 15.35
C THR A 37 62.14 -12.46 15.78
N LEU A 38 63.08 -11.70 16.33
CA LEU A 38 62.89 -10.28 16.65
C LEU A 38 62.63 -9.43 15.39
N SER A 39 63.36 -9.67 14.30
CA SER A 39 63.11 -8.99 13.01
C SER A 39 61.72 -9.29 12.45
N GLN A 40 61.22 -10.51 12.60
CA GLN A 40 59.88 -10.88 12.14
C GLN A 40 58.79 -10.24 13.00
N ILE A 41 58.95 -10.25 14.32
CA ILE A 41 58.02 -9.57 15.25
C ILE A 41 57.98 -8.07 14.96
N ILE A 42 59.13 -7.46 14.71
CA ILE A 42 59.25 -6.05 14.32
C ILE A 42 58.47 -5.79 13.02
N LYS A 43 58.71 -6.58 11.95
CA LYS A 43 57.97 -6.43 10.69
C LYS A 43 56.47 -6.61 10.85
N ASP A 44 56.04 -7.58 11.66
CA ASP A 44 54.64 -7.83 11.94
C ASP A 44 54.03 -6.67 12.77
N THR A 45 54.77 -6.12 13.73
CA THR A 45 54.39 -4.95 14.56
C THR A 45 54.37 -3.64 13.77
N PHE A 46 55.17 -3.53 12.71
CA PHE A 46 55.14 -2.40 11.77
C PHE A 46 54.11 -2.57 10.64
N SER A 47 53.56 -3.78 10.46
CA SER A 47 52.48 -4.06 9.49
C SER A 47 51.08 -3.93 10.11
N THR A 48 50.94 -4.08 11.43
CA THR A 48 49.68 -3.86 12.16
C THR A 48 49.14 -2.42 12.12
N PRO A 49 49.93 -1.32 12.11
CA PRO A 49 49.42 0.05 12.07
C PRO A 49 48.71 0.34 10.75
N VAL A 50 49.24 -0.16 9.63
CA VAL A 50 48.65 -0.01 8.29
C VAL A 50 47.29 -0.72 8.22
N PHE A 51 47.19 -1.91 8.81
CA PHE A 51 45.93 -2.65 8.86
C PHE A 51 44.88 -1.95 9.75
N ILE A 52 45.30 -1.37 10.88
CA ILE A 52 44.41 -0.59 11.76
C ILE A 52 43.90 0.65 11.03
N GLU A 53 44.76 1.38 10.32
CA GLU A 53 44.37 2.56 9.56
C GLU A 53 43.37 2.23 8.44
N GLN A 54 43.59 1.13 7.71
CA GLN A 54 42.65 0.63 6.70
C GLN A 54 41.28 0.27 7.31
N LEU A 55 41.27 -0.37 8.47
CA LEU A 55 40.02 -0.68 9.19
C LEU A 55 39.31 0.59 9.67
N CYS A 56 40.04 1.55 10.23
CA CYS A 56 39.48 2.83 10.65
C CYS A 56 38.85 3.59 9.48
N ASN A 57 39.54 3.65 8.33
CA ASN A 57 39.01 4.29 7.13
C ASN A 57 37.75 3.59 6.60
N SER A 58 37.75 2.24 6.60
CA SER A 58 36.56 1.48 6.19
C SER A 58 35.38 1.69 7.14
N LEU A 59 35.62 1.83 8.45
CA LEU A 59 34.58 2.07 9.44
C LEU A 59 33.97 3.47 9.29
N VAL A 60 34.82 4.50 9.15
CA VAL A 60 34.39 5.89 8.92
C VAL A 60 33.54 5.99 7.64
N ASN A 61 33.97 5.34 6.56
CA ASN A 61 33.20 5.33 5.31
C ASN A 61 31.84 4.63 5.45
N SER A 62 31.74 3.63 6.31
CA SER A 62 30.46 2.95 6.60
C SER A 62 29.48 3.86 7.34
N ASP A 63 29.96 4.67 8.30
CA ASP A 63 29.10 5.59 9.05
C ASP A 63 28.54 6.70 8.15
N VAL A 64 29.39 7.27 7.28
CA VAL A 64 28.97 8.26 6.28
C VAL A 64 27.93 7.66 5.31
N PHE A 65 28.09 6.39 4.94
CA PHE A 65 27.14 5.70 4.08
C PHE A 65 25.80 5.45 4.77
N LEU A 66 25.81 5.11 6.06
CA LEU A 66 24.59 4.95 6.86
C LEU A 66 23.80 6.26 6.96
N GLU A 67 24.48 7.37 7.24
CA GLU A 67 23.85 8.70 7.30
C GLU A 67 23.22 9.11 5.96
N ALA A 68 23.90 8.80 4.85
CA ALA A 68 23.35 9.02 3.51
C ALA A 68 22.10 8.17 3.24
N ILE A 69 22.09 6.90 3.64
CA ILE A 69 20.92 6.02 3.51
C ILE A 69 19.76 6.55 4.36
N GLU A 70 20.01 6.91 5.61
CA GLU A 70 18.97 7.45 6.51
C GLU A 70 18.32 8.69 5.90
N THR A 71 19.12 9.59 5.34
CA THR A 71 18.63 10.80 4.67
C THR A 71 17.78 10.46 3.44
N ILE A 72 18.23 9.55 2.59
CA ILE A 72 17.49 9.13 1.38
C ILE A 72 16.17 8.49 1.79
N VAL A 73 16.17 7.55 2.73
CA VAL A 73 14.97 6.86 3.19
C VAL A 73 14.00 7.84 3.83
N ALA A 74 14.46 8.73 4.70
CA ALA A 74 13.61 9.74 5.34
C ALA A 74 12.95 10.65 4.30
N SER A 75 13.71 11.11 3.30
CA SER A 75 13.17 11.96 2.22
C SER A 75 12.14 11.23 1.34
N ALA A 76 12.40 9.97 0.98
CA ALA A 76 11.50 9.16 0.18
C ALA A 76 10.20 8.83 0.94
N CYS A 77 10.31 8.45 2.22
CA CYS A 77 9.14 8.21 3.07
C CYS A 77 8.30 9.47 3.23
N LYS A 78 8.93 10.64 3.40
CA LYS A 78 8.20 11.91 3.50
C LYS A 78 7.44 12.22 2.21
N GLN A 79 8.10 12.07 1.05
CA GLN A 79 7.47 12.32 -0.25
C GLN A 79 6.29 11.38 -0.51
N GLN A 80 6.42 10.09 -0.17
CA GLN A 80 5.33 9.13 -0.29
C GLN A 80 4.17 9.47 0.64
N GLN A 81 4.45 9.92 1.87
CA GLN A 81 3.43 10.31 2.83
C GLN A 81 2.62 11.51 2.33
N GLU A 82 3.30 12.51 1.73
CA GLU A 82 2.66 13.68 1.13
C GLU A 82 1.73 13.27 -0.04
N GLN A 83 2.21 12.40 -0.94
CA GLN A 83 1.40 11.89 -2.06
C GLN A 83 0.17 11.11 -1.58
N ILE A 84 0.30 10.28 -0.54
CA ILE A 84 -0.83 9.56 0.04
C ILE A 84 -1.87 10.52 0.59
N ILE A 85 -1.44 11.58 1.28
CA ILE A 85 -2.35 12.59 1.83
C ILE A 85 -3.09 13.31 0.69
N GLU A 86 -2.36 13.76 -0.33
CA GLU A 86 -2.94 14.46 -1.49
C GLU A 86 -3.98 13.58 -2.21
N LEU A 87 -3.62 12.34 -2.52
CA LEU A 87 -4.52 11.39 -3.19
C LEU A 87 -5.75 11.06 -2.33
N THR A 88 -5.58 10.97 -1.00
CA THR A 88 -6.71 10.73 -0.10
C THR A 88 -7.69 11.89 -0.12
N VAL A 89 -7.18 13.13 -0.08
CA VAL A 89 -8.00 14.34 -0.17
C VAL A 89 -8.73 14.42 -1.51
N GLU A 90 -8.04 14.13 -2.62
CA GLU A 90 -8.65 14.12 -3.95
C GLU A 90 -9.75 13.06 -4.07
N LEU A 91 -9.48 11.85 -3.58
CA LEU A 91 -10.44 10.76 -3.59
C LEU A 91 -11.71 11.08 -2.79
N ASP A 92 -11.57 11.69 -1.61
CA ASP A 92 -12.71 12.12 -0.81
C ASP A 92 -13.50 13.24 -1.49
N ARG A 93 -12.80 14.19 -2.14
CA ARG A 93 -13.44 15.23 -2.94
C ARG A 93 -14.24 14.64 -4.09
N THR A 94 -13.63 13.76 -4.89
CA THR A 94 -14.29 13.12 -6.04
C THR A 94 -15.50 12.30 -5.61
N LYS A 95 -15.40 11.56 -4.49
CA LYS A 95 -16.55 10.83 -3.93
C LYS A 95 -17.70 11.77 -3.56
N SER A 96 -17.40 12.89 -2.88
CA SER A 96 -18.42 13.87 -2.51
C SER A 96 -19.08 14.52 -3.72
N GLU A 97 -18.30 14.83 -4.76
CA GLU A 97 -18.85 15.36 -6.02
C GLU A 97 -19.73 14.32 -6.72
N LEU A 98 -19.32 13.05 -6.75
CA LEU A 98 -20.10 11.96 -7.32
C LEU A 98 -21.44 11.79 -6.60
N GLU A 99 -21.44 11.82 -5.27
CA GLU A 99 -22.67 11.74 -4.46
C GLU A 99 -23.62 12.90 -4.76
N LYS A 100 -23.09 14.13 -4.86
CA LYS A 100 -23.90 15.32 -5.20
C LYS A 100 -24.52 15.20 -6.58
N VAL A 101 -23.73 14.80 -7.58
CA VAL A 101 -24.22 14.61 -8.95
C VAL A 101 -25.27 13.50 -9.00
N SER A 102 -25.03 12.39 -8.31
CA SER A 102 -25.99 11.28 -8.23
C SER A 102 -27.31 11.71 -7.59
N SER A 103 -27.26 12.44 -6.46
CA SER A 103 -28.45 12.99 -5.82
C SER A 103 -29.20 13.93 -6.76
N HIS A 104 -28.48 14.82 -7.43
CA HIS A 104 -29.09 15.78 -8.35
C HIS A 104 -29.74 15.07 -9.55
N LEU A 105 -29.12 14.03 -10.11
CA LEU A 105 -29.71 13.23 -11.17
C LEU A 105 -31.00 12.53 -10.70
N ASN A 106 -31.00 11.96 -9.51
CA ASN A 106 -32.18 11.35 -8.92
C ASN A 106 -33.30 12.39 -8.71
N ASP A 107 -32.97 13.59 -8.22
CA ASP A 107 -33.96 14.67 -8.06
C ASP A 107 -34.55 15.11 -9.40
N LEU A 108 -33.72 15.22 -10.44
CA LEU A 108 -34.17 15.54 -11.79
C LEU A 108 -35.05 14.43 -12.39
N GLU A 109 -34.68 13.16 -12.18
CA GLU A 109 -35.47 12.02 -12.63
C GLU A 109 -36.83 11.99 -11.93
N GLN A 110 -36.86 12.21 -10.61
CA GLN A 110 -38.09 12.32 -9.84
C GLN A 110 -38.94 13.51 -10.27
N TYR A 111 -38.31 14.65 -10.57
CA TYR A 111 -39.02 15.82 -11.08
C TYR A 111 -39.68 15.53 -12.43
N GLY A 112 -38.98 14.84 -13.33
CA GLY A 112 -39.53 14.39 -14.61
C GLY A 112 -40.74 13.46 -14.43
N LYS A 113 -40.64 12.52 -13.49
CA LYS A 113 -41.69 11.52 -13.20
C LYS A 113 -42.83 12.05 -12.33
N ARG A 114 -42.77 13.29 -11.83
CA ARG A 114 -43.77 13.85 -10.91
C ARG A 114 -45.20 13.81 -11.46
N LYS A 115 -45.35 13.87 -12.78
CA LYS A 115 -46.65 13.85 -13.47
C LYS A 115 -47.01 12.48 -14.03
N ASP A 116 -46.16 11.48 -13.83
CA ASP A 116 -46.40 10.12 -14.31
C ASP A 116 -47.27 9.37 -13.31
N LEU A 117 -48.23 8.60 -13.83
CA LEU A 117 -49.08 7.72 -13.04
C LEU A 117 -48.79 6.27 -13.39
N LEU A 118 -48.42 5.47 -12.39
CA LEU A 118 -48.24 4.03 -12.54
C LEU A 118 -49.53 3.30 -12.18
N ILE A 119 -50.07 2.56 -13.15
CA ILE A 119 -51.30 1.78 -12.99
C ILE A 119 -50.92 0.29 -13.00
N TYR A 120 -51.25 -0.40 -11.90
CA TYR A 120 -51.02 -1.84 -11.74
C TYR A 120 -52.34 -2.61 -11.84
N GLY A 121 -52.25 -3.91 -12.14
CA GLY A 121 -53.42 -4.81 -12.13
C GLY A 121 -54.30 -4.75 -13.36
N ILE A 122 -53.92 -4.03 -14.42
CA ILE A 122 -54.62 -4.03 -15.71
C ILE A 122 -54.09 -5.19 -16.56
N PRO A 123 -54.90 -6.22 -16.88
CA PRO A 123 -54.49 -7.35 -17.71
C PRO A 123 -53.98 -6.88 -19.07
N MET A 124 -52.99 -7.58 -19.63
CA MET A 124 -52.55 -7.32 -21.01
C MET A 124 -53.52 -7.97 -21.98
N LYS A 125 -53.91 -7.22 -23.02
CA LYS A 125 -54.68 -7.75 -24.16
C LYS A 125 -53.86 -7.59 -25.44
N ASN A 126 -53.99 -8.55 -26.34
CA ASN A 126 -53.40 -8.43 -27.67
C ASN A 126 -54.10 -7.29 -28.43
N ASP A 127 -53.31 -6.47 -29.13
CA ASP A 127 -53.81 -5.32 -29.90
C ASP A 127 -54.64 -4.31 -29.06
N GLU A 128 -54.19 -4.06 -27.82
CA GLU A 128 -54.89 -3.15 -26.93
C GLU A 128 -54.66 -1.67 -27.28
N ASN A 129 -55.73 -0.88 -27.20
CA ASN A 129 -55.61 0.57 -27.17
C ASN A 129 -55.51 1.05 -25.72
N LEU A 130 -54.31 1.46 -25.33
CA LEU A 130 -54.05 1.92 -23.96
C LEU A 130 -54.82 3.20 -23.60
N TYR A 131 -55.08 4.08 -24.58
CA TYR A 131 -55.85 5.31 -24.33
C TYR A 131 -57.29 5.00 -23.96
N THR A 132 -57.95 4.09 -24.68
CA THR A 132 -59.33 3.72 -24.35
C THR A 132 -59.40 3.01 -23.01
N THR A 133 -58.45 2.11 -22.74
CA THR A 133 -58.39 1.36 -21.48
C THR A 133 -58.22 2.28 -20.27
N VAL A 134 -57.33 3.28 -20.35
CA VAL A 134 -57.12 4.25 -19.26
C VAL A 134 -58.30 5.22 -19.12
N MET A 135 -58.95 5.61 -20.21
CA MET A 135 -60.17 6.44 -20.15
C MET A 135 -61.34 5.69 -19.52
N GLU A 136 -61.53 4.41 -19.87
CA GLU A 136 -62.52 3.53 -19.25
C GLU A 136 -62.27 3.39 -17.74
N LEU A 137 -61.01 3.18 -17.34
CA LEU A 137 -60.62 3.15 -15.94
C LEU A 137 -60.92 4.48 -15.23
N GLY A 138 -60.57 5.62 -15.85
CA GLY A 138 -60.87 6.94 -15.31
C GLY A 138 -62.37 7.12 -15.08
N ASN A 139 -63.18 6.77 -16.08
CA ASN A 139 -64.64 6.85 -16.00
C ASN A 139 -65.20 5.95 -14.89
N ALA A 140 -64.66 4.73 -14.73
CA ALA A 140 -65.03 3.83 -13.64
C ALA A 140 -64.69 4.40 -12.25
N LEU A 141 -63.64 5.22 -12.16
CA LEU A 141 -63.24 5.96 -10.96
C LEU A 141 -63.95 7.33 -10.82
N GLY A 142 -64.93 7.64 -11.68
CA GLY A 142 -65.68 8.90 -11.63
C GLY A 142 -64.93 10.11 -12.19
N THR A 143 -63.83 9.90 -12.91
CA THR A 143 -63.01 10.96 -13.51
C THR A 143 -63.12 10.93 -15.03
N LYS A 144 -63.54 12.05 -15.63
CA LYS A 144 -63.65 12.15 -17.09
C LYS A 144 -62.30 12.57 -17.68
N LEU A 145 -61.62 11.63 -18.33
CA LEU A 145 -60.33 11.84 -19.01
C LEU A 145 -60.53 11.94 -20.53
N ASN A 146 -59.77 12.83 -21.17
CA ASN A 146 -59.76 13.04 -22.61
C ASN A 146 -58.35 12.77 -23.18
N ARG A 147 -58.25 12.60 -24.52
CA ARG A 147 -56.98 12.24 -25.17
C ARG A 147 -55.85 13.27 -24.93
N ASN A 148 -56.22 14.54 -24.78
CA ASN A 148 -55.31 15.66 -24.59
C ASN A 148 -54.75 15.73 -23.16
N ASP A 149 -55.31 14.98 -22.22
CA ASP A 149 -54.83 14.91 -20.83
C ASP A 149 -53.58 14.02 -20.70
N PHE A 150 -53.19 13.33 -21.80
CA PHE A 150 -52.08 12.38 -21.82
C PHE A 150 -50.99 12.80 -22.82
N ASN A 151 -49.76 12.96 -22.32
CA ASN A 151 -48.59 13.10 -23.18
C ASN A 151 -48.21 11.76 -23.85
N ALA A 152 -48.08 10.70 -23.05
CA ALA A 152 -47.74 9.35 -23.53
C ALA A 152 -48.34 8.29 -22.60
N ILE A 153 -48.68 7.12 -23.15
CA ILE A 153 -49.10 5.95 -22.38
C ILE A 153 -48.41 4.73 -22.99
N HIS A 154 -47.79 3.91 -22.15
CA HIS A 154 -47.13 2.69 -22.57
C HIS A 154 -47.12 1.67 -21.43
N ARG A 155 -46.97 0.39 -21.77
CA ARG A 155 -46.70 -0.66 -20.79
C ARG A 155 -45.23 -0.59 -20.37
N LEU A 156 -44.96 -0.79 -19.09
CA LEU A 156 -43.59 -1.01 -18.63
C LEU A 156 -43.15 -2.43 -19.01
N PRO A 157 -41.90 -2.60 -19.47
CA PRO A 157 -41.37 -3.93 -19.77
C PRO A 157 -41.38 -4.80 -18.50
N ALA A 158 -41.66 -6.09 -18.68
CA ALA A 158 -41.53 -7.04 -17.59
C ALA A 158 -40.10 -6.98 -17.03
N LYS A 159 -39.96 -6.89 -15.70
CA LYS A 159 -38.67 -6.84 -15.04
C LYS A 159 -37.89 -8.10 -15.43
N ARG A 160 -36.74 -7.95 -16.10
CA ARG A 160 -35.82 -9.08 -16.30
C ARG A 160 -35.39 -9.55 -14.91
N THR A 161 -35.92 -10.68 -14.46
CA THR A 161 -35.33 -11.43 -13.35
C THR A 161 -34.01 -12.01 -13.88
N GLY A 162 -32.90 -11.32 -13.57
CA GLY A 162 -31.55 -11.86 -13.71
C GLY A 162 -31.22 -12.73 -12.51
#